data_AF-A0A954E8I2-F1
#
_entry.id   AF-A0A954E8I2-F1
#
_cell.length_a   1.000
_cell.length_b   1.000
_cell.length_c   1.000
_cell.angle_alpha   90.00
_cell.angle_beta   90.00
_cell.angle_gamma   90.00
#
_symmetry.space_group_name_H-M   'P 1'
#
loop_
_entity.id
_entity.type
_entity.pdbx_description
1 polymer ?
#
loop_
_entity_poly.entity_id
_entity_poly.type
_entity_poly.pdbx_seq_one_letter_code
_entity_poly.pdbx_strand_id
1 'polypeptide(L)'
;MRCLSFTLLLLLHTLTAFAAERPAQDPTPESIARRQFNQVFVKVIMPVTEHTPKQDGPVIEAWVAEQLQQMGASEYFAVTNWVPICDGLLADDIVDNDVWDGSLGKASFCDVDGDLPERKDGRVVVSVVGWSPGAVEARVTLADEPGTRAVEPALSHSPSGEKRQRPGEKPMAYVAILIAPPPQEDVTSHGVAK
;
A
#
# COMPACT_ATOMS: atom_id res chain seq x y z
N MET A 1 -22.90 -48.32 -44.41
CA MET A 1 -24.17 -47.79 -44.92
C MET A 1 -24.89 -47.14 -43.75
N ARG A 2 -25.26 -45.86 -43.92
CA ARG A 2 -26.49 -45.19 -43.43
C ARG A 2 -26.82 -45.29 -41.93
N CYS A 3 -27.23 -44.25 -41.22
CA CYS A 3 -27.51 -42.85 -41.49
C CYS A 3 -28.15 -42.35 -40.18
N LEU A 4 -27.99 -41.05 -39.89
CA LEU A 4 -28.93 -40.26 -39.08
C LEU A 4 -28.92 -40.58 -37.57
N SER A 5 -29.00 -39.65 -36.63
CA SER A 5 -29.16 -38.20 -36.70
C SER A 5 -29.17 -37.67 -35.27
N PHE A 6 -28.43 -36.60 -35.01
CA PHE A 6 -28.98 -35.38 -34.39
C PHE A 6 -29.84 -35.45 -33.10
N THR A 7 -29.62 -36.39 -32.18
CA THR A 7 -30.31 -36.33 -30.85
C THR A 7 -29.39 -36.45 -29.64
N LEU A 8 -28.06 -36.41 -29.80
CA LEU A 8 -27.13 -36.34 -28.67
C LEU A 8 -26.57 -34.92 -28.40
N LEU A 9 -26.96 -33.92 -29.20
CA LEU A 9 -26.47 -32.54 -29.10
C LEU A 9 -27.43 -31.60 -28.33
N LEU A 10 -28.57 -32.08 -27.87
CA LEU A 10 -29.57 -31.29 -27.15
C LEU A 10 -29.57 -31.47 -25.62
N LEU A 11 -28.70 -32.33 -25.08
CA LEU A 11 -28.55 -32.54 -23.63
C LEU A 11 -27.42 -31.74 -22.98
N LEU A 12 -26.68 -30.93 -23.75
CA LEU A 12 -25.60 -30.05 -23.25
C LEU A 12 -25.89 -28.55 -23.42
N HIS A 13 -27.15 -28.17 -23.67
CA HIS A 13 -27.55 -26.79 -23.95
C HIS A 13 -28.39 -26.10 -22.87
N THR A 14 -28.30 -26.56 -21.62
CA THR A 14 -28.78 -25.79 -20.47
C THR A 14 -27.68 -25.64 -19.42
N LEU A 15 -26.48 -25.27 -19.86
CA LEU A 15 -25.58 -24.45 -19.05
C LEU A 15 -26.14 -23.02 -19.08
N THR A 16 -27.27 -22.81 -18.39
CA THR A 16 -27.59 -21.48 -17.90
C THR A 16 -26.57 -21.19 -16.81
N ALA A 17 -25.46 -20.58 -17.22
CA ALA A 17 -24.63 -19.79 -16.35
C ALA A 17 -25.52 -18.68 -15.78
N PHE A 18 -26.24 -18.99 -14.70
CA PHE A 18 -26.60 -17.98 -13.74
C PHE A 18 -25.28 -17.56 -13.11
N ALA A 19 -24.61 -16.60 -13.75
CA ALA A 19 -23.92 -15.58 -13.01
C ALA A 19 -25.01 -14.96 -12.12
N ALA A 20 -25.18 -15.53 -10.93
CA ALA A 20 -25.87 -14.83 -9.87
C ALA A 20 -25.05 -13.56 -9.68
N GLU A 21 -25.53 -12.48 -10.26
CA GLU A 21 -25.30 -11.13 -9.78
C GLU A 21 -25.52 -11.23 -8.27
N ARG A 22 -24.42 -11.39 -7.52
CA ARG A 22 -24.46 -11.24 -6.08
C ARG A 22 -25.10 -9.88 -5.88
N PRO A 23 -26.23 -9.76 -5.17
CA PRO A 23 -26.72 -8.45 -4.81
C PRO A 23 -25.52 -7.75 -4.15
N ALA A 24 -25.16 -6.58 -4.68
CA ALA A 24 -24.14 -5.75 -4.07
C ALA A 24 -24.51 -5.67 -2.58
N GLN A 25 -23.67 -6.24 -1.72
CA GLN A 25 -23.94 -6.19 -0.30
C GLN A 25 -24.06 -4.72 0.08
N ASP A 26 -25.15 -4.37 0.78
CA ASP A 26 -25.30 -3.03 1.30
C ASP A 26 -24.02 -2.67 2.06
N PRO A 27 -23.47 -1.46 1.84
CA PRO A 27 -22.19 -1.10 2.40
C PRO A 27 -22.25 -1.22 3.93
N THR A 28 -21.31 -1.99 4.50
CA THR A 28 -21.18 -2.10 5.96
C THR A 28 -20.85 -0.74 6.56
N PRO A 29 -21.21 -0.47 7.82
CA PRO A 29 -20.83 0.78 8.51
C PRO A 29 -19.34 1.10 8.38
N GLU A 30 -18.48 0.08 8.43
CA GLU A 30 -17.03 0.19 8.23
C GLU A 30 -16.67 0.61 6.80
N SER A 31 -17.31 0.03 5.78
CA SER A 31 -17.08 0.43 4.39
C SER A 31 -17.56 1.86 4.13
N ILE A 32 -18.62 2.30 4.82
CA ILE A 32 -19.12 3.68 4.78
C ILE A 32 -18.11 4.61 5.46
N ALA A 33 -17.58 4.25 6.62
CA ALA A 33 -16.56 5.03 7.33
C ALA A 33 -15.27 5.14 6.49
N ARG A 34 -14.81 4.05 5.86
CA ARG A 34 -13.64 4.05 4.95
C ARG A 34 -13.85 4.97 3.75
N ARG A 35 -15.08 5.10 3.23
CA ARG A 35 -15.41 6.05 2.16
C ARG A 35 -15.31 7.52 2.59
N GLN A 36 -15.27 7.79 3.90
CA GLN A 36 -15.22 9.16 4.43
C GLN A 36 -13.79 9.63 4.71
N PHE A 37 -12.85 8.72 4.98
CA PHE A 37 -11.46 9.07 5.26
C PHE A 37 -10.61 9.19 4.00
N ASN A 38 -9.65 10.10 4.04
CA ASN A 38 -8.61 10.14 3.01
C ASN A 38 -7.81 8.84 3.05
N GLN A 39 -7.35 8.40 1.88
CA GLN A 39 -6.58 7.18 1.74
C GLN A 39 -5.11 7.46 2.01
N VAL A 40 -4.43 6.58 2.76
CA VAL A 40 -2.99 6.65 2.99
C VAL A 40 -2.32 5.64 2.09
N PHE A 41 -1.35 6.09 1.30
CA PHE A 41 -0.52 5.22 0.49
C PHE A 41 0.95 5.36 0.90
N VAL A 42 1.65 4.23 0.92
CA VAL A 42 3.08 4.19 1.19
C VAL A 42 3.83 3.53 0.04
N LYS A 43 5.10 3.90 -0.12
CA LYS A 43 6.02 3.26 -1.06
C LYS A 43 7.38 3.11 -0.40
N VAL A 44 7.96 1.92 -0.50
CA VAL A 44 9.26 1.59 0.06
C VAL A 44 10.35 1.81 -0.97
N ILE A 45 11.40 2.52 -0.55
CA ILE A 45 12.50 2.95 -1.40
C ILE A 45 13.80 2.55 -0.75
N MET A 46 14.57 1.73 -1.46
CA MET A 46 15.85 1.23 -0.96
C MET A 46 17.00 2.09 -1.49
N PRO A 47 17.93 2.53 -0.63
CA PRO A 47 19.18 3.11 -1.10
C PRO A 47 20.01 2.04 -1.82
N VAL A 48 20.76 2.46 -2.84
CA VAL A 48 21.74 1.59 -3.48
C VAL A 48 22.99 1.50 -2.59
N THR A 49 23.34 0.28 -2.21
CA THR A 49 24.54 -0.05 -1.43
C THR A 49 25.18 -1.34 -1.97
N GLU A 50 26.34 -1.72 -1.45
CA GLU A 50 26.96 -3.02 -1.76
C GLU A 50 26.06 -4.21 -1.37
N HIS A 51 25.23 -4.05 -0.35
CA HIS A 51 24.31 -5.09 0.15
C HIS A 51 22.90 -4.99 -0.47
N THR A 52 22.56 -3.84 -1.05
CA THR A 52 21.29 -3.57 -1.73
C THR A 52 21.58 -3.03 -3.14
N PRO A 53 22.13 -3.86 -4.05
CA PRO A 53 22.44 -3.43 -5.39
C PRO A 53 21.15 -3.00 -6.11
N LYS A 54 21.27 -2.04 -7.03
CA LYS A 54 20.15 -1.52 -7.80
C LYS A 54 19.43 -2.64 -8.55
N GLN A 55 18.10 -2.65 -8.44
CA GLN A 55 17.22 -3.54 -9.19
C GLN A 55 16.26 -2.73 -10.04
N ASP A 56 15.64 -3.39 -11.02
CA ASP A 56 14.45 -2.86 -11.64
C ASP A 56 13.34 -2.81 -10.60
N GLY A 57 12.54 -1.75 -10.64
CA GLY A 57 11.48 -1.56 -9.67
C GLY A 57 10.47 -0.53 -10.17
N PRO A 58 9.41 -0.29 -9.38
CA PRO A 58 8.42 0.73 -9.68
C PRO A 58 9.04 2.11 -9.87
N VAL A 59 8.31 2.96 -10.61
CA VAL A 59 8.73 4.33 -10.87
C VAL A 59 8.83 5.11 -9.55
N ILE A 60 9.89 5.90 -9.41
CA ILE A 60 10.01 6.93 -8.38
C ILE A 60 9.47 8.24 -8.96
N GLU A 61 8.45 8.79 -8.33
CA GLU A 61 7.87 10.07 -8.71
C GLU A 61 8.88 11.21 -8.51
N ALA A 62 8.83 12.22 -9.39
CA ALA A 62 9.78 13.34 -9.36
C ALA A 62 9.84 14.04 -7.98
N TRP A 63 8.70 14.23 -7.32
CA TRP A 63 8.66 14.87 -6.00
C TRP A 63 9.32 14.01 -4.91
N VAL A 64 9.29 12.68 -5.04
CA VAL A 64 9.96 11.76 -4.12
C VAL A 64 11.46 11.86 -4.35
N ALA A 65 11.89 11.82 -5.62
CA ALA A 65 13.28 11.96 -6.01
C ALA A 65 13.90 13.28 -5.51
N GLU A 66 13.16 14.38 -5.62
CA GLU A 66 13.56 15.70 -5.11
C GLU A 66 13.76 15.70 -3.58
N GLN A 67 12.83 15.13 -2.81
CA GLN A 67 12.97 15.03 -1.36
C GLN A 67 14.15 14.13 -0.95
N LEU A 68 14.32 12.99 -1.63
CA LEU A 68 15.45 12.10 -1.41
C LEU A 68 16.79 12.81 -1.69
N GLN A 69 16.86 13.60 -2.75
CA GLN A 69 18.04 14.41 -3.06
C GLN A 69 18.32 15.45 -1.97
N GLN A 70 17.29 16.14 -1.46
CA GLN A 70 17.42 17.09 -0.34
C GLN A 70 17.92 16.40 0.94
N MET A 71 17.59 15.12 1.13
CA MET A 71 18.10 14.28 2.22
C MET A 71 19.51 13.70 1.95
N GLY A 72 20.12 14.01 0.80
CA GLY A 72 21.45 13.53 0.43
C GLY A 72 21.49 12.10 -0.13
N ALA A 73 20.34 11.52 -0.46
CA ALA A 73 20.29 10.22 -1.13
C ALA A 73 20.68 10.38 -2.62
N SER A 74 21.75 9.72 -3.03
CA SER A 74 22.31 9.85 -4.39
C SER A 74 21.80 8.79 -5.35
N GLU A 75 21.55 7.57 -4.87
CA GLU A 75 21.10 6.44 -5.67
C GLU A 75 20.12 5.58 -4.87
N TYR A 76 18.99 5.26 -5.50
CA TYR A 76 17.87 4.56 -4.88
C TYR A 76 16.97 3.91 -5.94
N PHE A 77 16.11 3.00 -5.50
CA PHE A 77 15.05 2.37 -6.31
C PHE A 77 13.86 1.98 -5.42
N ALA A 78 12.66 1.94 -5.97
CA ALA A 78 11.49 1.45 -5.25
C ALA A 78 11.45 -0.09 -5.25
N VAL A 79 11.03 -0.68 -4.15
CA VAL A 79 10.75 -2.13 -4.05
C VAL A 79 9.25 -2.43 -4.06
N THR A 80 8.42 -1.42 -3.82
CA THR A 80 6.95 -1.53 -3.89
C THR A 80 6.34 -0.50 -4.82
N ASN A 81 5.14 -0.79 -5.33
CA ASN A 81 4.25 0.25 -5.84
C ASN A 81 3.67 1.05 -4.67
N TRP A 82 2.77 2.01 -4.93
CA TRP A 82 1.98 2.60 -3.85
C TRP A 82 1.06 1.54 -3.24
N VAL A 83 1.29 1.21 -1.97
CA VAL A 83 0.50 0.27 -1.19
C VAL A 83 -0.46 1.04 -0.30
N PRO A 84 -1.79 0.79 -0.36
CA PRO A 84 -2.74 1.41 0.55
C PRO A 84 -2.55 0.87 1.97
N ILE A 85 -2.53 1.77 2.95
CA ILE A 85 -2.61 1.41 4.37
C ILE A 85 -4.04 1.61 4.83
N CYS A 86 -4.64 0.54 5.32
CA CYS A 86 -5.97 0.57 5.88
C CYS A 86 -5.94 0.99 7.34
N ASP A 87 -6.95 1.73 7.76
CA ASP A 87 -7.08 2.21 9.12
C ASP A 87 -7.55 1.09 10.04
N GLY A 88 -6.62 0.57 10.85
CA GLY A 88 -6.90 -0.43 11.88
C GLY A 88 -7.68 0.11 13.07
N LEU A 89 -7.82 1.44 13.22
CA LEU A 89 -8.65 2.06 14.26
C LEU A 89 -10.15 2.00 13.93
N LEU A 90 -10.50 1.65 12.68
CA LEU A 90 -11.88 1.64 12.18
C LEU A 90 -12.47 0.24 12.03
N ALA A 91 -11.68 -0.81 12.27
CA ALA A 91 -12.13 -2.20 12.16
C ALA A 91 -11.95 -2.92 13.50
N ASP A 92 -12.93 -3.75 13.88
CA ASP A 92 -12.82 -4.67 15.01
C ASP A 92 -11.89 -5.88 14.71
N ASP A 93 -11.29 -5.91 13.52
CA ASP A 93 -10.34 -6.91 13.05
C ASP A 93 -8.94 -6.31 12.85
N ILE A 94 -7.90 -7.07 13.21
CA ILE A 94 -6.50 -6.76 12.90
C ILE A 94 -6.39 -6.64 11.38
N VAL A 95 -6.25 -5.41 10.88
CA VAL A 95 -6.03 -5.19 9.45
C VAL A 95 -4.57 -5.46 9.15
N ASP A 96 -4.33 -6.55 8.43
CA ASP A 96 -3.01 -6.89 7.92
C ASP A 96 -2.64 -5.92 6.78
N ASN A 97 -1.69 -5.03 7.08
CA ASN A 97 -1.20 -4.00 6.19
C ASN A 97 0.22 -4.38 5.72
N ASP A 98 0.37 -5.58 5.16
CA ASP A 98 1.62 -6.03 4.56
C ASP A 98 2.04 -5.08 3.42
N VAL A 99 3.11 -4.34 3.65
CA VAL A 99 3.67 -3.38 2.71
C VAL A 99 4.70 -4.05 1.82
N TRP A 100 5.55 -4.89 2.39
CA TRP A 100 6.64 -5.54 1.69
C TRP A 100 7.13 -6.78 2.43
N ASP A 101 7.17 -7.92 1.74
CA ASP A 101 7.65 -9.24 2.20
C ASP A 101 9.17 -9.32 2.52
N GLY A 102 9.86 -8.17 2.58
CA GLY A 102 11.28 -8.10 2.84
C GLY A 102 12.16 -8.80 1.79
N SER A 103 11.64 -9.19 0.62
CA SER A 103 12.42 -9.97 -0.35
C SER A 103 13.09 -9.07 -1.38
N LEU A 104 14.42 -9.15 -1.47
CA LEU A 104 15.22 -8.39 -2.42
C LEU A 104 16.24 -9.29 -3.14
N GLY A 105 15.81 -9.91 -4.24
CA GLY A 105 16.64 -10.84 -5.00
C GLY A 105 17.02 -12.07 -4.16
N LYS A 106 18.27 -12.14 -3.71
CA LYS A 106 18.75 -13.21 -2.80
C LYS A 106 18.84 -12.77 -1.33
N ALA A 107 18.63 -11.49 -1.05
CA ALA A 107 18.56 -10.98 0.31
C ALA A 107 17.13 -11.13 0.84
N SER A 108 17.03 -11.47 2.12
CA SER A 108 15.76 -11.54 2.85
C SER A 108 15.88 -10.64 4.06
N PHE A 109 14.92 -9.73 4.17
CA PHE A 109 14.67 -8.86 5.29
C PHE A 109 13.43 -9.38 6.04
N CYS A 110 13.07 -8.73 7.14
CA CYS A 110 11.79 -8.99 7.78
C CYS A 110 10.67 -8.29 7.01
N ASP A 111 9.47 -8.85 7.11
CA ASP A 111 8.26 -8.30 6.53
C ASP A 111 8.00 -6.90 7.10
N VAL A 112 7.53 -6.01 6.25
CA VAL A 112 7.31 -4.60 6.56
C VAL A 112 5.83 -4.33 6.58
N ASP A 113 5.35 -3.85 7.71
CA ASP A 113 3.93 -3.56 7.94
C ASP A 113 3.68 -2.07 8.07
N GLY A 114 2.53 -1.63 7.58
CA GLY A 114 2.03 -0.26 7.76
C GLY A 114 0.97 -0.16 8.85
N ASP A 115 0.95 0.93 9.59
CA ASP A 115 -0.08 1.20 10.59
C ASP A 115 -0.46 2.68 10.63
N LEU A 116 -1.72 2.94 11.02
CA LEU A 116 -2.28 4.26 11.27
C LEU A 116 -2.64 4.39 12.76
N PRO A 117 -1.65 4.46 13.66
CA PRO A 117 -1.89 4.36 15.10
C PRO A 117 -2.71 5.53 15.68
N GLU A 118 -2.81 6.64 14.96
CA GLU A 118 -3.62 7.77 15.36
C GLU A 118 -4.16 8.53 14.15
N ARG A 119 -5.46 8.83 14.17
CA ARG A 119 -6.11 9.75 13.25
C ARG A 119 -7.10 10.63 13.99
N LYS A 120 -6.72 11.88 14.25
CA LYS A 120 -7.54 12.82 15.02
C LYS A 120 -7.20 14.27 14.67
N ASP A 121 -8.15 15.17 14.88
CA ASP A 121 -7.95 16.62 14.73
C ASP A 121 -7.36 17.04 13.37
N GLY A 122 -7.78 16.36 12.28
CA GLY A 122 -7.28 16.63 10.93
C GLY A 122 -5.83 16.21 10.69
N ARG A 123 -5.29 15.32 11.54
CA ARG A 123 -3.95 14.74 11.38
C ARG A 123 -4.01 13.23 11.38
N VAL A 124 -3.04 12.63 10.70
CA VAL A 124 -2.81 11.19 10.68
C VAL A 124 -1.37 10.89 11.04
N VAL A 125 -1.16 9.93 11.92
CA VAL A 125 0.15 9.35 12.19
C VAL A 125 0.28 8.10 11.34
N VAL A 126 1.34 8.03 10.54
CA VAL A 126 1.68 6.87 9.73
C VAL A 126 2.94 6.25 10.31
N SER A 127 2.91 4.94 10.53
CA SER A 127 4.03 4.13 10.99
C SER A 127 4.29 3.02 9.98
N VAL A 128 5.55 2.80 9.61
CA VAL A 128 5.96 1.67 8.77
C VAL A 128 7.14 0.97 9.46
N VAL A 129 6.88 -0.25 9.94
CA VAL A 129 7.74 -1.03 10.85
C VAL A 129 8.18 -2.33 10.19
N GLY A 130 8.90 -3.18 10.93
CA GLY A 130 9.19 -4.55 10.49
C GLY A 130 10.56 -4.73 9.82
N TRP A 131 11.37 -3.68 9.75
CA TRP A 131 12.70 -3.81 9.15
C TRP A 131 13.66 -4.61 10.05
N SER A 132 14.57 -5.38 9.45
CA SER A 132 15.59 -6.15 10.17
C SER A 132 16.98 -5.93 9.58
N PRO A 133 18.04 -5.85 10.41
CA PRO A 133 18.03 -6.05 11.87
C PRO A 133 17.58 -4.83 12.70
N GLY A 134 16.72 -5.07 13.70
CA GLY A 134 16.41 -4.13 14.80
C GLY A 134 15.12 -3.33 14.66
N ALA A 135 14.63 -2.77 15.77
CA ALA A 135 13.40 -1.96 15.88
C ALA A 135 13.49 -0.62 15.11
N VAL A 136 13.49 -0.74 13.79
CA VAL A 136 13.53 0.36 12.83
C VAL A 136 12.10 0.72 12.45
N GLU A 137 11.84 2.00 12.28
CA GLU A 137 10.52 2.52 11.93
C GLU A 137 10.70 3.78 11.07
N ALA A 138 9.83 3.94 10.08
CA ALA A 138 9.54 5.25 9.50
C ALA A 138 8.22 5.73 10.10
N ARG A 139 8.28 6.81 10.89
CA ARG A 139 7.11 7.40 11.55
C ARG A 139 7.00 8.89 11.28
N VAL A 140 5.80 9.33 10.90
CA VAL A 140 5.49 10.75 10.67
C VAL A 140 4.05 11.09 11.00
N THR A 141 3.84 12.33 11.43
CA THR A 141 2.53 12.94 11.56
C THR A 141 2.31 13.89 10.38
N LEU A 142 1.22 13.68 9.64
CA LEU A 142 0.86 14.47 8.47
C LEU A 142 -0.49 15.15 8.69
N ALA A 143 -0.73 16.24 7.94
CA ALA A 143 -2.09 16.73 7.76
C ALA A 143 -2.89 15.67 7.01
N ASP A 144 -4.10 15.38 7.49
CA ASP A 144 -5.02 14.47 6.84
C ASP A 144 -5.78 15.20 5.73
N GLU A 145 -5.04 15.66 4.72
CA GLU A 145 -5.53 16.45 3.60
C GLU A 145 -5.02 15.86 2.27
N PRO A 146 -5.87 15.72 1.24
CA PRO A 146 -5.44 15.22 -0.07
C PRO A 146 -4.27 16.01 -0.66
N GLY A 147 -3.26 15.30 -1.16
CA GLY A 147 -2.04 15.87 -1.69
C GLY A 147 -0.94 16.08 -0.64
N THR A 148 -1.23 15.92 0.65
CA THR A 148 -0.21 15.88 1.69
C THR A 148 0.70 14.68 1.47
N ARG A 149 2.01 14.90 1.56
CA ARG A 149 3.02 13.90 1.23
C ARG A 149 4.32 14.16 1.95
N ALA A 150 5.06 13.09 2.20
CA ALA A 150 6.37 13.15 2.83
C ALA A 150 7.25 11.99 2.37
N VAL A 151 8.55 12.13 2.57
CA VAL A 151 9.50 11.02 2.52
C VAL A 151 10.18 10.96 3.88
N GLU A 152 10.21 9.79 4.50
CA GLU A 152 10.83 9.60 5.81
C GLU A 152 11.88 8.49 5.76
N PRO A 153 13.05 8.68 6.38
CA PRO A 153 14.00 7.61 6.56
C PRO A 153 13.48 6.59 7.59
N ALA A 154 13.62 5.31 7.29
CA ALA A 154 13.43 4.24 8.26
C ALA A 154 14.68 4.15 9.14
N LEU A 155 14.53 4.51 10.42
CA LEU A 155 15.63 4.64 11.39
C LEU A 155 15.38 3.76 12.62
N SER A 156 16.46 3.28 13.24
CA SER A 156 16.36 2.57 14.53
C SER A 156 15.94 3.50 15.65
N HIS A 157 15.12 3.05 16.57
CA HIS A 157 14.82 3.80 17.80
C HIS A 157 15.73 3.37 18.95
N SER A 158 16.09 4.33 19.82
CA SER A 158 16.67 4.02 21.12
C SER A 158 15.61 3.40 22.05
N PRO A 159 16.01 2.73 23.15
CA PRO A 159 15.06 2.34 24.20
C PRO A 159 14.29 3.53 24.82
N SER A 160 14.77 4.76 24.64
CA SER A 160 14.10 6.00 25.05
C SER A 160 13.17 6.59 23.97
N GLY A 161 13.02 5.94 22.82
CA GLY A 161 12.15 6.36 21.72
C GLY A 161 12.76 7.37 20.74
N GLU A 162 13.98 7.85 20.98
CA GLU A 162 14.65 8.79 20.07
C GLU A 162 15.15 8.07 18.80
N LYS A 163 14.86 8.66 17.63
CA LYS A 163 15.40 8.20 16.34
C LYS A 163 16.93 8.23 16.41
N ARG A 164 17.57 7.09 16.17
CA ARG A 164 19.03 6.94 16.11
C ARG A 164 19.46 6.68 14.68
N GLN A 165 20.37 7.52 14.20
CA GLN A 165 21.19 7.26 13.04
C GLN A 165 22.63 7.60 13.43
N ARG A 166 23.59 6.69 13.22
CA ARG A 166 24.98 7.06 13.45
C ARG A 166 25.40 8.06 12.37
N PRO A 167 26.19 9.10 12.72
CA PRO A 167 26.71 10.02 11.72
C PRO A 167 27.41 9.27 10.58
N GLY A 168 26.98 9.50 9.34
CA GLY A 168 27.53 8.86 8.13
C GLY A 168 26.90 7.51 7.75
N GLU A 169 26.00 6.94 8.55
CA GLU A 169 25.26 5.73 8.22
C GLU A 169 24.06 6.09 7.34
N LYS A 170 23.89 5.44 6.18
CA LYS A 170 22.68 5.59 5.36
C LYS A 170 21.49 4.97 6.09
N PRO A 171 20.27 5.52 5.97
CA PRO A 171 19.10 4.85 6.53
C PRO A 171 18.87 3.52 5.81
N MET A 172 18.18 2.59 6.46
CA MET A 172 17.95 1.26 5.92
C MET A 172 17.05 1.31 4.67
N ALA A 173 16.03 2.15 4.74
CA ALA A 173 15.10 2.44 3.68
C ALA A 173 14.60 3.88 3.81
N TYR A 174 13.90 4.35 2.79
CA TYR A 174 13.04 5.51 2.84
C TYR A 174 11.62 5.07 2.55
N VAL A 175 10.66 5.71 3.20
CA VAL A 175 9.23 5.49 2.98
C VAL A 175 8.64 6.78 2.46
N ALA A 176 8.14 6.76 1.22
CA ALA A 176 7.33 7.84 0.69
C ALA A 176 5.87 7.61 1.09
N ILE A 177 5.20 8.67 1.51
CA ILE A 177 3.81 8.66 1.97
C ILE A 177 3.00 9.68 1.17
N LEU A 178 1.79 9.30 0.77
CA LEU A 178 0.84 10.15 0.06
C LEU A 178 -0.56 10.01 0.67
N ILE A 179 -1.17 11.14 1.00
CA ILE A 179 -2.57 11.23 1.37
C ILE A 179 -3.38 11.52 0.10
N ALA A 180 -4.25 10.59 -0.28
CA ALA A 180 -5.13 10.68 -1.43
C ALA A 180 -6.57 10.98 -0.97
N PRO A 181 -7.42 11.55 -1.84
CA PRO A 181 -8.81 11.78 -1.48
C PRO A 181 -9.53 10.49 -1.05
N PRO A 182 -10.67 10.60 -0.35
CA PRO A 182 -11.46 9.44 -0.01
C PRO A 182 -11.90 8.69 -1.29
N PRO A 183 -12.16 7.38 -1.21
CA PRO A 183 -12.67 6.62 -2.35
C PRO A 183 -13.93 7.28 -2.90
N GLN A 184 -13.95 7.62 -4.19
CA GLN A 184 -15.19 8.06 -4.82
C GLN A 184 -16.10 6.85 -5.01
N GLU A 185 -17.39 7.00 -4.69
CA GLU A 185 -18.37 5.99 -5.07
C GLU A 185 -18.45 5.95 -6.59
N ASP A 186 -18.33 4.75 -7.17
CA ASP A 186 -18.56 4.55 -8.60
C ASP A 186 -19.94 5.14 -8.93
N VAL A 187 -19.94 6.25 -9.69
CA VAL A 187 -21.15 6.73 -10.34
C VAL A 187 -21.49 5.67 -11.39
N THR A 188 -22.28 4.68 -10.96
CA THR A 188 -22.97 3.78 -11.86
C THR A 188 -23.69 4.65 -12.87
N SER A 189 -23.11 4.70 -14.06
CA SER A 189 -23.69 5.35 -15.23
C SER A 189 -24.94 4.56 -15.59
N HIS A 190 -26.07 4.87 -14.95
CA HIS A 190 -27.38 4.63 -15.54
C HIS A 190 -27.59 5.65 -16.67
N GLY A 191 -26.73 5.57 -17.68
CA GLY A 191 -26.88 6.19 -18.97
C GLY A 191 -27.75 5.28 -19.84
N VAL A 192 -29.04 5.59 -19.87
CA VAL A 192 -29.93 5.51 -21.04
C VAL A 192 -29.71 4.34 -22.00
N ALA A 193 -30.63 3.38 -21.99
CA ALA A 193 -30.97 2.61 -23.19
C ALA A 193 -32.49 2.62 -23.39
N LYS A 194 -32.89 3.49 -24.32
CA LYS A 194 -34.07 3.52 -25.21
C LYS A 194 -35.31 2.67 -24.89
#